data_AF-A0A8S3IKK7-F1
#
_entry.id   AF-A0A8S3IKK7-F1
#
_cell.length_a   1.000
_cell.length_b   1.000
_cell.length_c   1.000
_cell.angle_alpha   90.00
_cell.angle_beta   90.00
_cell.angle_gamma   90.00
#
_symmetry.space_group_name_H-M   'P 1'
#
loop_
_entity.id
_entity.type
_entity.pdbx_description
1 polymer ?
#
loop_
_entity_poly.entity_id
_entity_poly.type
_entity_poly.pdbx_seq_one_letter_code
_entity_poly.pdbx_strand_id
1 'polypeptide(L)'
;GGWVNEAIEIGLWHANQEHEREPITQVILIGDAPPNSLEEIATKRGKFGKKDWKNTRFAKETYYEQELGKLMTNNISVHAFYVEKRAEEKFHEIATRTGGRCAMLDINSSLGSDMLTNLVTEEILNNIVGLSKGKDLVTAYRKKFSKSYANTAESNSTRSDLSSTSR
;
A
#
# COMPACT_ATOMS: atom_id res chain seq x y z
N GLY A 1 -12.94 14.72 -0.26
CA GLY A 1 -13.26 13.61 -1.16
C GLY A 1 -14.63 13.81 -1.76
N GLY A 2 -14.95 13.14 -2.87
CA GLY A 2 -16.26 13.26 -3.54
C GLY A 2 -16.18 13.29 -5.08
N TRP A 3 -14.97 13.33 -5.63
CA TRP A 3 -14.73 13.14 -7.05
C TRP A 3 -14.04 11.80 -7.21
N VAL A 4 -14.55 10.97 -8.12
CA VAL A 4 -14.25 9.54 -8.29
C VAL A 4 -12.76 9.21 -8.14
N ASN A 5 -11.85 9.98 -8.76
CA ASN A 5 -10.40 9.76 -8.68
C ASN A 5 -9.71 10.59 -7.58
N GLU A 6 -8.62 10.07 -7.03
CA GLU A 6 -7.90 10.63 -5.88
C GLU A 6 -6.57 11.27 -6.24
N ALA A 7 -6.13 12.18 -5.35
CA ALA A 7 -4.92 12.97 -5.50
C ALA A 7 -3.65 12.19 -5.12
N ILE A 8 -3.44 11.01 -5.73
CA ILE A 8 -2.24 10.17 -5.51
C ILE A 8 -0.97 10.92 -5.89
N GLU A 9 -1.03 11.81 -6.90
CA GLU A 9 0.09 12.66 -7.32
C GLU A 9 0.65 13.49 -6.17
N ILE A 10 -0.20 13.96 -5.25
CA ILE A 10 0.23 14.75 -4.10
C ILE A 10 0.90 13.87 -3.04
N GLY A 11 0.41 12.63 -2.86
CA GLY A 11 1.03 11.65 -1.97
C GLY A 11 2.44 11.26 -2.42
N LEU A 12 2.60 10.94 -3.72
CA LEU A 12 3.91 10.62 -4.30
C LEU A 12 4.85 11.83 -4.30
N TRP A 13 4.33 13.02 -4.60
CA TRP A 13 5.10 14.26 -4.46
C TRP A 13 5.65 14.41 -3.04
N HIS A 14 4.81 14.20 -2.02
CA HIS A 14 5.26 14.30 -0.63
C HIS A 14 6.35 13.27 -0.30
N ALA A 15 6.22 12.02 -0.76
CA ALA A 15 7.24 11.00 -0.59
C ALA A 15 8.60 11.41 -1.20
N ASN A 16 8.61 12.04 -2.38
CA ASN A 16 9.83 12.59 -2.96
C ASN A 16 10.45 13.69 -2.08
N GLN A 17 9.63 14.57 -1.51
CA GLN A 17 10.12 15.62 -0.59
C GLN A 17 10.67 15.03 0.73
N GLU A 18 10.04 13.99 1.26
CA GLU A 18 10.55 13.29 2.43
C GLU A 18 11.88 12.61 2.12
N HIS A 19 12.02 11.97 0.95
CA HIS A 19 13.29 11.38 0.52
C HIS A 19 14.42 12.42 0.40
N GLU A 20 14.13 13.61 -0.14
CA GLU A 20 15.09 14.71 -0.23
C GLU A 20 15.57 15.19 1.16
N ARG A 21 14.70 15.08 2.17
CA ARG A 21 15.02 15.46 3.56
C ARG A 21 15.77 14.36 4.31
N GLU A 22 15.31 13.12 4.17
CA GLU A 22 15.86 11.93 4.80
C GLU A 22 15.62 10.73 3.88
N PRO A 23 16.67 10.03 3.40
CA PRO A 23 16.50 8.97 2.42
C PRO A 23 15.56 7.84 2.86
N ILE A 24 14.39 7.78 2.23
CA ILE A 24 13.48 6.64 2.33
C ILE A 24 13.87 5.55 1.33
N THR A 25 13.54 4.29 1.64
CA THR A 25 13.81 3.13 0.77
C THR A 25 12.57 2.54 0.12
N GLN A 26 11.39 2.89 0.61
CA GLN A 26 10.12 2.35 0.13
C GLN A 26 8.96 3.32 0.42
N VAL A 27 7.87 3.19 -0.33
CA VAL A 27 6.59 3.87 -0.12
C VAL A 27 5.49 2.81 -0.03
N ILE A 28 4.57 2.97 0.91
CA ILE A 28 3.34 2.17 1.00
C ILE A 28 2.18 3.08 0.62
N LEU A 29 1.59 2.83 -0.53
CA LEU A 29 0.41 3.51 -1.05
C LEU A 29 -0.83 2.69 -0.71
N ILE A 30 -1.80 3.28 -0.01
CA ILE A 30 -3.07 2.65 0.33
C ILE A 30 -4.20 3.58 -0.13
N GLY A 31 -5.20 3.07 -0.84
CA GLY A 31 -6.33 3.88 -1.30
C GLY A 31 -7.44 3.07 -1.94
N ASP A 32 -8.59 3.71 -2.15
CA ASP A 32 -9.79 3.11 -2.75
C ASP A 32 -10.07 3.62 -4.18
N ALA A 33 -9.30 4.60 -4.67
CA ALA A 33 -9.49 5.21 -5.98
C ALA A 33 -8.23 5.19 -6.85
N PRO A 34 -8.38 5.19 -8.18
CA PRO A 34 -7.26 5.46 -9.08
C PRO A 34 -6.81 6.94 -9.02
N PRO A 35 -5.60 7.28 -9.52
CA PRO A 35 -5.09 8.64 -9.57
C PRO A 35 -5.94 9.54 -10.49
N ASN A 36 -5.94 10.84 -10.21
CA ASN A 36 -6.51 11.84 -11.12
C ASN A 36 -5.83 11.81 -12.49
N SER A 37 -6.60 11.99 -13.57
CA SER A 37 -6.06 12.35 -14.88
C SER A 37 -5.54 13.80 -14.90
N LEU A 38 -4.71 14.13 -15.90
CA LEU A 38 -4.25 15.51 -16.11
C LEU A 38 -5.39 16.52 -16.28
N GLU A 39 -6.44 16.13 -17.00
CA GLU A 39 -7.64 16.96 -17.20
C GLU A 39 -8.40 17.18 -15.89
N GLU A 40 -8.51 16.13 -15.06
CA GLU A 40 -9.12 16.24 -13.74
C GLU A 40 -8.31 17.14 -12.82
N ILE A 41 -6.98 17.07 -12.84
CA ILE A 41 -6.09 17.95 -12.07
C ILE A 41 -6.34 19.40 -12.48
N ALA A 42 -6.29 19.71 -13.79
CA ALA A 42 -6.53 21.05 -14.29
C ALA A 42 -7.94 21.56 -13.92
N THR A 43 -8.96 20.71 -14.07
CA THR A 43 -10.35 21.05 -13.76
C THR A 43 -10.56 21.30 -12.26
N LYS A 44 -10.05 20.40 -11.40
CA LYS A 44 -10.19 20.50 -9.94
C LYS A 44 -9.44 21.73 -9.42
N ARG A 45 -8.25 22.03 -9.94
CA ARG A 45 -7.50 23.25 -9.58
C ARG A 45 -8.17 24.52 -10.07
N GLY A 46 -8.77 24.49 -11.26
CA GLY A 46 -9.58 25.58 -11.78
C GLY A 46 -10.82 25.88 -10.93
N LYS A 47 -11.53 24.84 -10.49
CA LYS A 47 -12.77 24.95 -9.70
C LYS A 47 -12.56 25.31 -8.23
N PHE A 48 -11.56 24.73 -7.58
CA PHE A 48 -11.40 24.82 -6.12
C PHE A 48 -10.17 25.61 -5.66
N GLY A 49 -9.35 26.12 -6.59
CA GLY A 49 -7.93 26.28 -6.27
C GLY A 49 -7.17 27.50 -6.78
N LYS A 50 -7.75 28.34 -7.64
CA LYS A 50 -6.96 29.43 -8.25
C LYS A 50 -6.43 30.47 -7.25
N LYS A 51 -7.04 30.64 -6.08
CA LYS A 51 -6.53 31.53 -5.01
C LYS A 51 -5.81 30.75 -3.90
N ASP A 52 -6.32 29.58 -3.53
CA ASP A 52 -5.89 28.90 -2.30
C ASP A 52 -4.57 28.14 -2.43
N TRP A 53 -4.22 27.64 -3.63
CA TRP A 53 -2.95 26.90 -3.81
C TRP A 53 -1.76 27.78 -4.13
N LYS A 54 -1.96 28.98 -4.68
CA LYS A 54 -0.88 29.82 -5.24
C LYS A 54 0.22 30.16 -4.26
N ASN A 55 -0.13 30.32 -2.98
CA ASN A 55 0.80 30.68 -1.91
C ASN A 55 1.21 29.46 -1.06
N THR A 56 1.00 28.25 -1.56
CA THR A 56 1.34 27.01 -0.86
C THR A 56 2.43 26.25 -1.61
N ARG A 57 3.06 25.28 -0.94
CA ARG A 57 4.00 24.34 -1.59
C ARG A 57 3.39 23.51 -2.72
N PHE A 58 2.05 23.48 -2.82
CA PHE A 58 1.30 22.77 -3.85
C PHE A 58 0.94 23.66 -5.05
N ALA A 59 1.49 24.87 -5.14
CA ALA A 59 1.22 25.82 -6.22
C ALA A 59 1.58 25.28 -7.60
N LYS A 60 2.61 24.42 -7.69
CA LYS A 60 2.98 23.74 -8.93
C LYS A 60 2.12 22.50 -9.14
N GLU A 61 1.64 22.33 -10.36
CA GLU A 61 0.95 21.11 -10.78
C GLU A 61 1.93 19.96 -10.96
N THR A 62 1.47 18.77 -10.64
CA THR A 62 2.20 17.53 -10.87
C THR A 62 1.22 16.41 -11.20
N TYR A 63 1.76 15.28 -11.66
CA TYR A 63 1.01 14.11 -12.08
C TYR A 63 1.66 12.84 -11.53
N TYR A 64 0.86 11.80 -11.29
CA TYR A 64 1.34 10.61 -10.59
C TYR A 64 2.54 9.96 -11.33
N GLU A 65 2.53 9.91 -12.66
CA GLU A 65 3.64 9.32 -13.42
C GLU A 65 4.94 10.12 -13.30
N GLN A 66 4.84 11.45 -13.19
CA GLN A 66 6.01 12.32 -13.04
C GLN A 66 6.65 12.10 -11.67
N GLU A 67 5.85 12.05 -10.61
CA GLU A 67 6.34 11.79 -9.26
C GLU A 67 6.82 10.35 -9.07
N LEU A 68 6.15 9.39 -9.71
CA LEU A 68 6.58 7.99 -9.76
C LEU A 68 7.94 7.85 -10.44
N GLY A 69 8.17 8.57 -11.55
CA GLY A 69 9.45 8.56 -12.26
C GLY A 69 10.63 9.04 -11.40
N LYS A 70 10.40 10.00 -10.49
CA LYS A 70 11.42 10.44 -9.53
C LYS A 70 11.74 9.36 -8.50
N LEU A 71 10.72 8.71 -7.94
CA LEU A 71 10.90 7.59 -7.02
C LEU A 71 11.68 6.44 -7.69
N MET A 72 11.34 6.11 -8.94
CA MET A 72 12.06 5.11 -9.75
C MET A 72 13.53 5.47 -9.93
N THR A 73 13.83 6.74 -10.24
CA THR A 73 15.22 7.22 -10.42
C THR A 73 16.04 7.10 -9.13
N ASN A 74 15.39 7.22 -7.98
CA ASN A 74 16.00 7.05 -6.66
C ASN A 74 15.98 5.58 -6.16
N ASN A 75 15.58 4.62 -7.01
CA ASN A 75 15.42 3.20 -6.64
C ASN A 75 14.49 2.97 -5.44
N ILE A 76 13.41 3.76 -5.33
CA ILE A 76 12.40 3.64 -4.27
C ILE A 76 11.22 2.83 -4.78
N SER A 77 10.98 1.67 -4.15
CA SER A 77 9.84 0.81 -4.46
C SER A 77 8.54 1.40 -3.91
N VAL A 78 7.45 1.36 -4.69
CA VAL A 78 6.10 1.72 -4.24
C VAL A 78 5.26 0.45 -4.12
N HIS A 79 4.96 0.03 -2.90
CA HIS A 79 4.02 -1.05 -2.64
C HIS A 79 2.61 -0.46 -2.57
N ALA A 80 1.69 -0.95 -3.40
CA ALA A 80 0.38 -0.35 -3.59
C ALA A 80 -0.74 -1.32 -3.18
N PHE A 81 -1.52 -0.94 -2.18
CA PHE A 81 -2.62 -1.74 -1.65
C PHE A 81 -3.96 -1.06 -1.88
N TYR A 82 -4.81 -1.69 -2.68
CA TYR A 82 -6.11 -1.13 -3.00
C TYR A 82 -7.19 -1.69 -2.07
N VAL A 83 -8.10 -0.84 -1.61
CA VAL A 83 -9.24 -1.24 -0.77
C VAL A 83 -10.47 -1.56 -1.63
N GLU A 84 -10.60 -0.88 -2.77
CA GLU A 84 -11.71 -1.04 -3.70
C GLU A 84 -11.21 -1.49 -5.07
N LYS A 85 -11.96 -2.38 -5.73
CA LYS A 85 -11.56 -3.02 -6.99
C LYS A 85 -11.27 -2.02 -8.11
N ARG A 86 -11.95 -0.86 -8.09
CA ARG A 86 -11.77 0.22 -9.08
C ARG A 86 -10.37 0.84 -9.10
N ALA A 87 -9.59 0.70 -8.02
CA ALA A 87 -8.22 1.20 -7.94
C ALA A 87 -7.17 0.18 -8.40
N GLU A 88 -7.54 -1.10 -8.53
CA GLU A 88 -6.62 -2.22 -8.75
C GLU A 88 -5.70 -2.01 -9.94
N GLU A 89 -6.24 -1.68 -11.11
CA GLU A 89 -5.46 -1.58 -12.36
C GLU A 89 -4.33 -0.56 -12.20
N LYS A 90 -4.64 0.62 -11.68
CA LYS A 90 -3.67 1.71 -11.50
C LYS A 90 -2.69 1.42 -10.38
N PHE A 91 -3.13 0.77 -9.30
CA PHE A 91 -2.25 0.36 -8.21
C PHE A 91 -1.28 -0.73 -8.66
N HIS A 92 -1.75 -1.68 -9.46
CA HIS A 92 -0.91 -2.71 -10.06
C HIS A 92 0.14 -2.11 -11.00
N GLU A 93 -0.25 -1.14 -11.83
CA GLU A 93 0.68 -0.40 -12.70
C GLU A 93 1.78 0.31 -11.89
N ILE A 94 1.39 1.06 -10.85
CA ILE A 94 2.31 1.81 -9.97
C ILE A 94 3.32 0.86 -9.30
N ALA A 95 2.83 -0.23 -8.71
CA ALA A 95 3.70 -1.18 -8.03
C ALA A 95 4.65 -1.88 -9.00
N THR A 96 4.14 -2.34 -10.14
CA THR A 96 4.94 -3.06 -11.14
C THR A 96 6.09 -2.20 -11.68
N ARG A 97 5.81 -0.92 -11.97
CA ARG A 97 6.83 0.01 -12.49
C ARG A 97 7.97 0.28 -11.53
N THR A 98 7.76 0.11 -10.23
CA THR A 98 8.75 0.37 -9.18
C THR A 98 9.31 -0.90 -8.54
N GLY A 99 8.91 -2.09 -9.01
CA GLY A 99 9.28 -3.35 -8.38
C GLY A 99 8.63 -3.60 -7.01
N GLY A 100 7.56 -2.86 -6.70
CA GLY A 100 6.79 -3.02 -5.48
C GLY A 100 5.80 -4.19 -5.52
N ARG A 101 5.05 -4.35 -4.42
CA ARG A 101 4.00 -5.37 -4.28
C ARG A 101 2.64 -4.71 -4.47
N CYS A 102 1.70 -5.44 -5.07
CA CYS A 102 0.30 -5.02 -5.16
C CYS A 102 -0.62 -6.11 -4.64
N ALA A 103 -1.58 -5.73 -3.79
CA ALA A 103 -2.61 -6.63 -3.27
C ALA A 103 -3.85 -5.85 -2.84
N MET A 104 -5.00 -6.54 -2.78
CA MET A 104 -6.17 -6.00 -2.11
C MET A 104 -5.93 -5.96 -0.60
N LEU A 105 -6.23 -4.83 0.02
CA LEU A 105 -6.23 -4.69 1.48
C LEU A 105 -7.66 -4.70 1.99
N ASP A 106 -8.02 -5.81 2.63
CA ASP A 106 -9.24 -5.87 3.43
C ASP A 106 -8.98 -5.21 4.79
N ILE A 107 -9.46 -3.98 4.94
CA ILE A 107 -9.30 -3.18 6.17
C ILE A 107 -10.14 -3.70 7.34
N ASN A 108 -11.11 -4.58 7.08
CA ASN A 108 -12.02 -5.09 8.10
C ASN A 108 -11.59 -6.45 8.65
N SER A 109 -10.52 -7.06 8.11
CA SER A 109 -9.98 -8.32 8.62
C SER A 109 -8.61 -8.15 9.28
N SER A 110 -8.33 -9.02 10.26
CA SER A 110 -6.99 -9.11 10.86
C SER A 110 -5.91 -9.41 9.82
N LEU A 111 -6.29 -10.11 8.74
CA LEU A 111 -5.42 -10.42 7.61
C LEU A 111 -4.83 -9.17 6.94
N GLY A 112 -5.56 -8.04 6.91
CA GLY A 112 -5.04 -6.80 6.36
C GLY A 112 -3.91 -6.20 7.21
N SER A 113 -4.08 -6.19 8.53
CA SER A 113 -3.03 -5.76 9.47
C SER A 113 -1.80 -6.66 9.39
N ASP A 114 -2.02 -7.97 9.27
CA ASP A 114 -0.97 -8.97 9.15
C ASP A 114 -0.19 -8.81 7.83
N MET A 115 -0.89 -8.55 6.72
CA MET A 115 -0.29 -8.31 5.42
C MET A 115 0.66 -7.10 5.44
N LEU A 116 0.20 -5.97 5.98
CA LEU A 116 1.02 -4.75 6.08
C LEU A 116 2.21 -4.94 7.03
N THR A 117 1.98 -5.59 8.17
CA THR A 117 3.04 -5.89 9.15
C THR A 117 4.13 -6.77 8.54
N ASN A 118 3.73 -7.82 7.82
CA ASN A 118 4.65 -8.71 7.14
C ASN A 118 5.40 -7.99 6.02
N LEU A 119 4.73 -7.15 5.21
CA LEU A 119 5.40 -6.36 4.19
C LEU A 119 6.50 -5.48 4.80
N VAL A 120 6.13 -4.62 5.74
CA VAL A 120 7.06 -3.66 6.36
C VAL A 120 8.25 -4.40 6.97
N THR A 121 7.99 -5.48 7.71
CA THR A 121 9.03 -6.25 8.38
C THR A 121 9.96 -6.92 7.36
N GLU A 122 9.41 -7.55 6.33
CA GLU A 122 10.22 -8.21 5.31
C GLU A 122 11.10 -7.23 4.52
N GLU A 123 10.57 -6.05 4.16
CA GLU A 123 11.35 -5.03 3.47
C GLU A 123 12.44 -4.43 4.35
N ILE A 124 12.18 -4.23 5.65
CA ILE A 124 13.21 -3.82 6.62
C ILE A 124 14.32 -4.90 6.70
N LEU A 125 13.94 -6.18 6.81
CA LEU A 125 14.91 -7.28 6.91
C LEU A 125 15.74 -7.44 5.64
N ASN A 126 15.14 -7.22 4.46
CA ASN A 126 15.87 -7.21 3.19
C ASN A 126 16.88 -6.05 3.11
N ASN A 127 16.53 -4.89 3.65
CA ASN A 127 17.33 -3.66 3.54
C ASN A 127 18.48 -3.57 4.57
N ILE A 128 18.36 -4.14 5.78
CA ILE A 128 19.39 -3.98 6.85
C ILE A 128 20.69 -4.76 6.57
N VAL A 129 20.65 -5.91 5.89
CA VAL A 129 21.81 -6.82 5.76
C VAL A 129 22.23 -7.12 4.32
N GLY A 130 21.65 -6.44 3.34
CA GLY A 130 21.87 -6.70 1.92
C GLY A 130 21.22 -8.00 1.41
N LEU A 131 21.12 -8.13 0.09
CA LEU A 131 20.28 -9.13 -0.60
C LEU A 131 20.54 -10.60 -0.24
N SER A 132 21.77 -10.97 0.12
CA SER A 132 22.11 -12.37 0.42
C SER A 132 21.65 -12.80 1.82
N LYS A 133 21.91 -11.98 2.85
CA LYS A 133 21.51 -12.26 4.23
C LYS A 133 20.06 -11.85 4.54
N GLY A 134 19.51 -10.90 3.79
CA GLY A 134 18.13 -10.43 3.96
C GLY A 134 17.11 -11.55 3.73
N LYS A 135 17.33 -12.39 2.70
CA LYS A 135 16.48 -13.55 2.40
C LYS A 135 16.45 -14.57 3.54
N ASP A 136 17.58 -14.80 4.21
CA ASP A 136 17.66 -15.70 5.35
C ASP A 136 16.89 -15.15 6.55
N LEU A 137 16.98 -13.85 6.80
CA LEU A 137 16.20 -13.18 7.85
C LEU A 137 14.70 -13.22 7.58
N VAL A 138 14.28 -12.95 6.34
CA VAL A 138 12.87 -13.07 5.92
C VAL A 138 12.38 -14.51 6.10
N THR A 139 13.19 -15.50 5.72
CA THR A 139 12.85 -16.91 5.89
C THR A 139 12.71 -17.28 7.37
N ALA A 140 13.63 -16.82 8.22
CA ALA A 140 13.58 -17.03 9.66
C ALA A 140 12.36 -16.34 10.30
N TYR A 141 12.06 -15.11 9.89
CA TYR A 141 10.87 -14.37 10.30
C TYR A 141 9.60 -15.14 9.95
N ARG A 142 9.42 -15.52 8.68
CA ARG A 142 8.27 -16.32 8.24
C ARG A 142 8.14 -17.63 9.01
N LYS A 143 9.25 -18.35 9.26
CA LYS A 143 9.24 -19.59 10.06
C LYS A 143 8.79 -19.37 11.51
N LYS A 144 9.15 -18.23 12.10
CA LYS A 144 8.80 -17.90 13.48
C LYS A 144 7.32 -17.53 13.62
N PHE A 145 6.79 -16.78 12.67
CA PHE A 145 5.43 -16.20 12.77
C PHE A 145 4.37 -16.94 11.93
N SER A 146 4.74 -17.96 11.15
CA SER A 146 3.78 -18.78 10.39
C SER A 146 2.85 -19.64 11.25
N LYS A 147 3.23 -19.93 12.51
CA LYS A 147 2.45 -20.80 13.42
C LYS A 147 1.29 -20.11 14.14
N SER A 148 1.20 -18.78 14.12
CA SER A 148 0.13 -18.05 14.81
C SER A 148 -1.21 -18.08 14.07
N TYR A 149 -1.25 -18.59 12.82
CA TYR A 149 -2.45 -18.63 11.98
C TYR A 149 -3.18 -19.99 11.95
N ALA A 150 -2.61 -21.04 12.53
CA ALA A 150 -3.22 -22.37 12.51
C ALA A 150 -4.20 -22.63 13.68
N ASN A 151 -4.23 -21.78 14.71
CA ASN A 151 -4.98 -22.06 15.95
C ASN A 151 -6.35 -21.37 16.07
N THR A 152 -6.85 -20.72 15.03
CA THR A 152 -8.15 -20.02 15.07
C THR A 152 -9.24 -20.62 14.18
N ALA A 153 -8.94 -21.71 13.45
CA ALA A 153 -9.91 -22.38 12.57
C ALA A 153 -10.47 -23.69 13.13
N GLU A 154 -9.93 -24.24 14.22
CA GLU A 154 -10.39 -25.49 14.84
C GLU A 154 -10.89 -25.27 16.27
N SER A 155 -12.05 -24.62 16.43
CA SER A 155 -12.78 -24.71 17.71
C SER A 155 -14.30 -24.62 17.60
N ASN A 156 -14.89 -24.83 16.41
CA ASN A 156 -16.34 -24.80 16.21
C ASN A 156 -16.89 -26.00 15.41
N SER A 157 -16.29 -27.19 15.57
CA SER A 157 -16.90 -28.42 15.05
C SER A 157 -16.60 -29.61 15.97
N THR A 158 -17.23 -29.62 17.14
CA THR A 158 -17.52 -30.86 17.90
C THR A 158 -18.41 -30.53 19.09
N ARG A 159 -19.73 -30.45 18.85
CA ARG A 159 -20.75 -30.78 19.86
C ARG A 159 -22.14 -30.86 19.22
N SER A 160 -22.41 -31.98 18.57
CA SER A 160 -23.77 -32.48 18.39
C SER A 160 -23.73 -33.98 18.17
N ASP A 161 -23.33 -34.70 19.22
CA ASP A 161 -23.68 -36.11 19.38
C ASP A 161 -23.84 -36.34 20.87
N LEU A 162 -25.10 -36.43 21.32
CA LEU A 162 -25.54 -37.25 22.45
C LEU A 162 -27.07 -37.10 22.65
N SER A 163 -27.71 -38.27 22.66
CA SER A 163 -29.04 -38.60 23.19
C SER A 163 -30.24 -38.52 22.24
N SER A 164 -30.57 -39.68 21.66
CA SER A 164 -31.89 -40.28 21.88
C SER A 164 -31.85 -41.78 21.58
N THR A 165 -31.65 -42.57 22.62
CA THR A 165 -32.02 -43.99 22.65
C THR A 165 -33.08 -44.17 23.73
N SER A 166 -34.08 -45.02 23.43
CA SER A 166 -35.09 -45.63 24.32
C SER A 166 -36.32 -44.74 24.60
N ARG A 167 -37.57 -45.16 24.36
CA ARG A 167 -38.20 -46.49 24.34
C ARG A 167 -39.32 -46.55 23.29
#